data_AF-A0A1M6C063-F1
#
_entry.id   AF-A0A1M6C063-F1
#
_cell.length_a   1.000
_cell.length_b   1.000
_cell.length_c   1.000
_cell.angle_alpha   90.00
_cell.angle_beta   90.00
_cell.angle_gamma   90.00
#
_symmetry.space_group_name_H-M   'P 1'
#
loop_
_entity.id
_entity.type
_entity.pdbx_description
1 polymer ?
#
loop_
_entity_poly.entity_id
_entity_poly.type
_entity_poly.pdbx_seq_one_letter_code
_entity_poly.pdbx_strand_id
1 'polypeptide(L)'
;MSARASNWCGGAIYAVVPPSLHPEGMAYQWRDPSGASVQLLPEEHDLAELPTAWVTALSSEARPAWSAAPASHAEVQSWMEARRASLSPCPEMGRRALWPHGGESAHTRLNSVVARLVRTASDGHPGFAKAIESVTEAFVAEVTTRGRSGRRAPHEALLEVQRSVAGAVARMGQEPPPARCLCEWLEGAQS
;
A
#
# COMPACT_ATOMS: atom_id res chain seq x y z
N MET A 1 -32.94 11.40 -32.10
CA MET A 1 -32.94 12.54 -31.17
C MET A 1 -31.96 12.21 -30.07
N SER A 2 -30.85 12.95 -30.03
CA SER A 2 -29.66 12.68 -29.23
C SER A 2 -29.87 13.13 -27.78
N ALA A 3 -29.64 12.24 -26.82
CA ALA A 3 -29.65 12.56 -25.40
C ALA A 3 -28.40 13.40 -25.09
N ARG A 4 -28.62 14.66 -24.68
CA ARG A 4 -27.55 15.54 -24.19
C ARG A 4 -27.05 15.01 -22.85
N ALA A 5 -25.77 14.68 -22.79
CA ALA A 5 -25.03 14.57 -21.55
C ALA A 5 -25.03 15.95 -20.86
N SER A 6 -25.61 16.04 -19.68
CA SER A 6 -25.46 17.18 -18.79
C SER A 6 -24.05 17.10 -18.19
N ASN A 7 -23.17 18.01 -18.60
CA ASN A 7 -21.87 18.21 -17.97
C ASN A 7 -22.07 18.66 -16.52
N TRP A 8 -21.77 17.80 -15.56
CA TRP A 8 -21.61 18.19 -14.16
C TRP A 8 -20.16 18.67 -13.96
N CYS A 9 -19.98 19.99 -13.86
CA CYS A 9 -18.73 20.65 -13.46
C CYS A 9 -18.78 21.03 -11.96
N GLY A 10 -19.24 20.13 -11.10
CA GLY A 10 -19.22 20.31 -9.64
C GLY A 10 -18.06 19.52 -9.02
N GLY A 11 -17.31 20.13 -8.11
CA GLY A 11 -16.23 19.46 -7.37
C GLY A 11 -16.71 18.23 -6.60
N ALA A 12 -15.82 17.27 -6.35
CA ALA A 12 -16.17 16.08 -5.58
C ALA A 12 -16.42 16.46 -4.10
N ILE A 13 -17.45 15.86 -3.50
CA ILE A 13 -17.86 16.09 -2.10
C ILE A 13 -17.80 14.75 -1.37
N TYR A 14 -17.32 14.74 -0.12
CA TYR A 14 -17.37 13.55 0.75
C TYR A 14 -17.88 13.92 2.15
N ALA A 15 -18.62 13.00 2.77
CA ALA A 15 -19.24 13.17 4.07
C ALA A 15 -19.11 11.87 4.88
N VAL A 16 -18.73 11.96 6.16
CA VAL A 16 -18.76 10.83 7.10
C VAL A 16 -20.12 10.80 7.76
N VAL A 17 -20.98 9.87 7.33
CA VAL A 17 -22.36 9.75 7.82
C VAL A 17 -22.47 8.78 9.02
N PRO A 18 -23.33 9.09 10.00
CA PRO A 18 -23.87 8.08 10.93
C PRO A 18 -24.45 6.89 10.14
N PRO A 19 -24.39 5.64 10.64
CA PRO A 19 -24.16 5.24 12.03
C PRO A 19 -22.75 4.66 12.25
N SER A 20 -21.70 5.39 11.84
CA SER A 20 -20.35 4.99 12.22
C SER A 20 -20.17 5.13 13.74
N LEU A 21 -19.63 4.09 14.38
CA LEU A 21 -19.31 4.08 15.81
C LEU A 21 -17.80 4.29 15.99
N HIS A 22 -17.41 5.19 16.89
CA HIS A 22 -16.04 5.29 17.38
C HIS A 22 -15.63 3.95 18.02
N PRO A 23 -14.35 3.53 17.97
CA PRO A 23 -13.88 2.32 18.63
C PRO A 23 -14.22 2.24 20.14
N GLU A 24 -14.45 3.38 20.78
CA GLU A 24 -14.83 3.49 22.21
C GLU A 24 -16.36 3.47 22.44
N GLY A 25 -17.16 3.20 21.41
CA GLY A 25 -18.62 3.00 21.51
C GLY A 25 -19.48 4.27 21.34
N MET A 26 -18.87 5.44 21.14
CA MET A 26 -19.59 6.69 20.89
C MET A 26 -19.99 6.81 19.41
N ALA A 27 -21.24 7.18 19.12
CA ALA A 27 -21.66 7.48 17.75
C ALA A 27 -21.08 8.83 17.28
N TYR A 28 -20.65 8.91 16.02
CA TYR A 28 -20.31 10.20 15.42
C TYR A 28 -21.57 11.08 15.34
N GLN A 29 -21.43 12.34 15.77
CA GLN A 29 -22.48 13.35 15.70
C GLN A 29 -22.07 14.44 14.71
N TRP A 30 -23.04 14.89 13.91
CA TRP A 30 -22.85 16.09 13.10
C TRP A 30 -22.78 17.31 14.02
N ARG A 31 -21.85 18.22 13.73
CA ARG A 31 -21.78 19.53 14.38
C ARG A 31 -21.91 20.62 13.33
N ASP A 32 -22.65 21.66 13.65
CA ASP A 32 -22.70 22.87 12.84
C ASP A 32 -21.40 23.71 13.02
N PRO A 33 -21.20 24.80 12.26
CA PRO A 33 -20.03 25.67 12.41
C PRO A 33 -19.88 26.34 13.79
N SER A 34 -20.95 26.39 14.60
CA SER A 34 -20.92 26.88 15.98
C SER A 34 -20.49 25.79 16.98
N GLY A 35 -20.39 24.54 16.51
CA GLY A 35 -20.04 23.36 17.31
C GLY A 35 -21.24 22.64 17.91
N ALA A 36 -22.47 23.07 17.63
CA ALA A 36 -23.68 22.45 18.18
C ALA A 36 -24.04 21.16 17.43
N SER A 37 -24.47 20.13 18.17
CA SER A 37 -24.86 18.85 17.56
C SER A 37 -26.15 18.99 16.77
N VAL A 38 -26.15 18.55 15.52
CA VAL A 38 -27.32 18.56 14.63
C VAL A 38 -27.71 17.13 14.23
N GLN A 39 -29.02 16.91 14.07
CA GLN A 39 -29.58 15.60 13.68
C GLN A 39 -29.91 15.50 12.19
N LEU A 40 -29.98 16.65 11.51
CA LEU A 40 -30.24 16.72 10.07
C LEU A 40 -28.93 16.51 9.31
N LEU A 41 -28.96 15.62 8.32
CA LEU A 41 -27.89 15.53 7.34
C LEU A 41 -27.87 16.85 6.53
N PRO A 42 -26.70 17.47 6.35
CA PRO A 42 -26.56 18.64 5.46
C PRO A 42 -26.97 18.27 4.02
N GLU A 43 -27.55 19.22 3.29
CA GLU A 43 -27.75 19.04 1.85
C GLU A 43 -26.41 19.08 1.12
N GLU A 44 -26.35 18.56 -0.11
CA GLU A 44 -25.10 18.49 -0.89
C GLU A 44 -24.42 19.86 -1.03
N HIS A 45 -25.20 20.94 -1.08
CA HIS A 45 -24.70 22.32 -1.17
C HIS A 45 -24.23 22.93 0.16
N ASP A 46 -24.52 22.28 1.29
CA ASP A 46 -24.06 22.67 2.63
C ASP A 46 -22.69 22.07 2.97
N LEU A 47 -22.23 21.11 2.16
CA LEU A 47 -20.97 20.42 2.38
C LEU A 47 -19.80 21.27 1.88
N ALA A 48 -18.73 21.30 2.69
CA ALA A 48 -17.51 21.98 2.29
C ALA A 48 -16.91 21.35 1.04
N GLU A 49 -16.54 22.18 0.06
CA GLU A 49 -15.80 21.72 -1.10
C GLU A 49 -14.47 21.09 -0.67
N LEU A 50 -14.08 20.00 -1.33
CA LEU A 50 -12.76 19.43 -1.17
C LEU A 50 -11.69 20.48 -1.54
N PRO A 51 -10.61 20.61 -0.75
CA PRO A 51 -9.49 21.48 -1.12
C PRO A 51 -9.03 21.19 -2.54
N THR A 52 -8.82 22.23 -3.35
CA THR A 52 -8.47 22.07 -4.78
C THR A 52 -7.26 21.17 -4.97
N ALA A 53 -6.26 21.23 -4.08
CA ALA A 53 -5.08 20.36 -4.12
C ALA A 53 -5.42 18.86 -4.05
N TRP A 54 -6.43 18.49 -3.24
CA TRP A 54 -6.87 17.09 -3.12
C TRP A 54 -7.68 16.67 -4.34
N VAL A 55 -8.58 17.54 -4.82
CA VAL A 55 -9.30 17.30 -6.08
C VAL A 55 -8.31 17.13 -7.23
N THR A 56 -7.27 17.96 -7.32
CA THR A 56 -6.24 17.84 -8.35
C THR A 56 -5.47 16.52 -8.22
N ALA A 57 -5.09 16.11 -7.01
CA ALA A 57 -4.40 14.83 -6.80
C ALA A 57 -5.29 13.63 -7.17
N LEU A 58 -6.55 13.62 -6.72
CA LEU A 58 -7.50 12.53 -6.96
C LEU A 58 -8.02 12.47 -8.40
N SER A 59 -8.21 13.63 -9.03
CA SER A 59 -8.69 13.76 -10.42
C SER A 59 -7.56 13.70 -11.44
N SER A 60 -6.30 13.68 -11.00
CA SER A 60 -5.21 13.40 -11.92
C SER A 60 -5.41 11.98 -12.47
N GLU A 61 -5.82 11.89 -13.73
CA GLU A 61 -5.92 10.63 -14.49
C GLU A 61 -4.56 9.93 -14.65
N ALA A 62 -3.51 10.46 -14.05
CA ALA A 62 -2.28 9.76 -13.79
C ALA A 62 -2.50 8.67 -12.73
N ARG A 63 -3.41 7.72 -12.99
CA ARG A 63 -3.07 6.32 -12.73
C ARG A 63 -1.75 6.14 -13.49
N PRO A 64 -0.60 5.97 -12.83
CA PRO A 64 0.64 5.75 -13.55
C PRO A 64 0.35 4.63 -14.53
N ALA A 65 0.58 4.89 -15.82
CA ALA A 65 0.31 3.93 -16.87
C ALA A 65 0.85 2.59 -16.37
N TRP A 66 -0.02 1.58 -16.31
CA TRP A 66 0.27 0.27 -15.72
C TRP A 66 1.22 -0.55 -16.63
N SER A 67 2.14 0.14 -17.29
CA SER A 67 3.12 -0.31 -18.25
C SER A 67 4.52 0.24 -17.94
N ALA A 68 4.80 0.62 -16.68
CA ALA A 68 6.17 0.90 -16.27
C ALA A 68 7.01 -0.36 -16.58
N ALA A 69 8.04 -0.18 -17.42
CA ALA A 69 9.03 -1.23 -17.62
C ALA A 69 9.59 -1.65 -16.24
N PRO A 70 9.96 -2.92 -16.05
CA PRO A 70 10.57 -3.35 -14.79
C PRO A 70 11.79 -2.46 -14.49
N ALA A 71 11.96 -2.10 -13.22
CA ALA A 71 13.14 -1.36 -12.80
C ALA A 71 14.40 -2.20 -13.12
N SER A 72 15.42 -1.55 -13.65
CA SER A 72 16.73 -2.14 -13.82
C SER A 72 17.31 -2.57 -12.47
N HIS A 73 18.30 -3.48 -12.50
CA HIS A 73 18.98 -3.90 -11.28
C HIS A 73 19.58 -2.71 -10.51
N ALA A 74 20.18 -1.75 -11.22
CA ALA A 74 20.76 -0.55 -10.61
C ALA A 74 19.69 0.34 -9.93
N GLU A 75 18.52 0.50 -10.55
CA GLU A 75 17.40 1.24 -9.96
C GLU A 75 16.87 0.56 -8.69
N VAL A 76 16.74 -0.77 -8.69
CA VAL A 76 16.35 -1.53 -7.50
C VAL A 76 17.37 -1.36 -6.38
N GLN A 77 18.67 -1.46 -6.68
CA GLN A 77 19.72 -1.29 -5.68
C GLN A 77 19.73 0.13 -5.09
N SER A 78 19.63 1.15 -5.95
CA SER A 78 19.53 2.55 -5.52
C SER A 78 18.30 2.77 -4.63
N TRP A 79 17.16 2.21 -5.02
CA TRP A 79 15.91 2.28 -4.26
C TRP A 79 16.02 1.63 -2.88
N MET A 80 16.69 0.46 -2.79
CA MET A 80 16.93 -0.23 -1.53
C MET A 80 17.90 0.54 -0.62
N GLU A 81 18.98 1.08 -1.18
CA GLU A 81 19.99 1.84 -0.42
C GLU A 81 19.39 3.12 0.17
N ALA A 82 18.57 3.84 -0.60
CA ALA A 82 17.84 5.02 -0.11
C ALA A 82 16.90 4.72 1.07
N ARG A 83 16.57 3.45 1.31
CA ARG A 83 15.67 2.97 2.38
C ARG A 83 16.40 2.12 3.42
N ARG A 84 17.74 2.14 3.42
CA ARG A 84 18.59 1.38 4.35
C ARG A 84 18.65 2.04 5.72
N ALA A 85 17.50 2.17 6.38
CA ALA A 85 17.40 2.76 7.71
C ALA A 85 17.70 1.75 8.84
N SER A 86 17.41 0.45 8.65
CA SER A 86 17.78 -0.62 9.59
C SER A 86 17.97 -1.95 8.86
N LEU A 87 18.86 -2.80 9.40
CA LEU A 87 19.03 -4.18 8.95
C LEU A 87 17.93 -5.11 9.46
N SER A 88 17.32 -4.78 10.61
CA SER A 88 16.22 -5.55 11.19
C SER A 88 14.86 -5.00 10.72
N PRO A 89 13.90 -5.84 10.29
CA PRO A 89 12.53 -5.44 10.06
C PRO A 89 11.91 -4.88 11.32
N CYS A 90 11.28 -3.72 11.22
CA CYS A 90 10.34 -3.29 12.26
C CYS A 90 9.14 -4.26 12.34
N PRO A 91 8.34 -4.24 13.43
CA PRO A 91 7.22 -5.18 13.61
C PRO A 91 6.23 -5.21 12.44
N GLU A 92 5.91 -4.05 11.85
CA GLU A 92 5.04 -3.96 10.67
C GLU A 92 5.67 -4.67 9.47
N MET A 93 6.93 -4.33 9.14
CA MET A 93 7.66 -4.94 8.03
C MET A 93 7.76 -6.46 8.22
N GLY A 94 8.08 -6.92 9.43
CA GLY A 94 8.14 -8.34 9.79
C GLY A 94 6.79 -9.05 9.60
N ARG A 95 5.68 -8.45 10.07
CA ARG A 95 4.34 -9.02 9.89
C ARG A 95 3.94 -9.10 8.41
N ARG A 96 4.35 -8.11 7.62
CA ARG A 96 4.06 -8.06 6.17
C ARG A 96 4.90 -9.05 5.37
N ALA A 97 6.02 -9.52 5.91
CA ALA A 97 6.92 -10.50 5.30
C ALA A 97 6.48 -11.97 5.48
N LEU A 98 5.44 -12.23 6.27
CA LEU A 98 4.96 -13.59 6.50
C LEU A 98 4.49 -14.24 5.19
N TRP A 99 5.03 -15.42 4.89
CA TRP A 99 4.67 -16.20 3.70
C TRP A 99 3.27 -16.81 3.85
N PRO A 100 2.31 -16.51 2.96
CA PRO A 100 0.97 -17.05 3.06
C PRO A 100 0.92 -18.53 2.63
N HIS A 101 0.07 -19.31 3.29
CA HIS A 101 -0.19 -20.71 2.96
C HIS A 101 -1.50 -20.89 2.17
N GLY A 102 -1.50 -21.76 1.16
CA GLY A 102 -2.71 -22.19 0.45
C GLY A 102 -3.36 -21.15 -0.50
N GLY A 103 -4.53 -21.51 -1.03
CA GLY A 103 -5.40 -20.66 -1.85
C GLY A 103 -4.97 -20.52 -3.31
N GLU A 104 -3.92 -19.71 -3.54
CA GLU A 104 -3.50 -19.27 -4.88
C GLU A 104 -2.22 -19.96 -5.38
N SER A 105 -1.78 -19.64 -6.59
CA SER A 105 -0.45 -20.06 -7.06
C SER A 105 0.65 -19.39 -6.24
N ALA A 106 1.80 -20.05 -6.06
CA ALA A 106 2.95 -19.44 -5.38
C ALA A 106 3.44 -18.15 -6.05
N HIS A 107 3.29 -18.06 -7.38
CA HIS A 107 3.60 -16.84 -8.13
C HIS A 107 2.71 -15.67 -7.72
N THR A 108 1.39 -15.91 -7.61
CA THR A 108 0.43 -14.89 -7.17
C THR A 108 0.73 -14.43 -5.74
N ARG A 109 1.00 -15.38 -4.84
CA ARG A 109 1.41 -15.08 -3.45
C ARG A 109 2.69 -14.26 -3.39
N LEU A 110 3.71 -14.63 -4.18
CA LEU A 110 4.96 -13.88 -4.28
C LEU A 110 4.70 -12.42 -4.68
N ASN A 111 3.96 -12.20 -5.77
CA ASN A 111 3.66 -10.84 -6.24
C ASN A 111 2.90 -10.01 -5.20
N SER A 112 1.94 -10.63 -4.48
CA SER A 112 1.17 -9.97 -3.44
C SER A 112 2.03 -9.55 -2.24
N VAL A 113 2.89 -10.45 -1.75
CA VAL A 113 3.80 -10.16 -0.63
C VAL A 113 4.85 -9.14 -1.03
N VAL A 114 5.50 -9.28 -2.19
CA VAL A 114 6.51 -8.32 -2.67
C VAL A 114 5.90 -6.93 -2.85
N ALA A 115 4.72 -6.83 -3.45
CA ALA A 115 4.05 -5.55 -3.62
C ALA A 115 3.75 -4.87 -2.28
N ARG A 116 3.32 -5.66 -1.29
CA ARG A 116 3.06 -5.21 0.07
C ARG A 116 4.33 -4.73 0.78
N LEU A 117 5.44 -5.46 0.65
CA LEU A 117 6.73 -5.09 1.24
C LEU A 117 7.29 -3.81 0.62
N VAL A 118 7.22 -3.66 -0.71
CA VAL A 118 7.67 -2.44 -1.40
C VAL A 118 6.86 -1.24 -0.93
N ARG A 119 5.52 -1.36 -0.85
CA ARG A 119 4.67 -0.30 -0.32
C ARG A 119 5.03 0.06 1.12
N THR A 120 5.16 -0.95 1.99
CA THR A 120 5.53 -0.76 3.40
C THR A 120 6.87 -0.03 3.54
N ALA A 121 7.85 -0.35 2.68
CA ALA A 121 9.15 0.34 2.64
C ALA A 121 9.06 1.77 2.08
N SER A 122 8.20 2.01 1.08
CA SER A 122 7.88 3.36 0.60
C SER A 122 7.20 4.22 1.68
N ASP A 123 6.37 3.60 2.52
CA ASP A 123 5.75 4.23 3.69
C ASP A 123 6.76 4.48 4.84
N GLY A 124 8.04 4.15 4.65
CA GLY A 124 9.13 4.46 5.57
C GLY A 124 9.39 3.42 6.67
N HIS A 125 8.79 2.23 6.56
CA HIS A 125 9.08 1.14 7.48
C HIS A 125 10.44 0.49 7.14
N PRO A 126 11.39 0.41 8.08
CA PRO A 126 12.73 -0.11 7.81
C PRO A 126 12.78 -1.64 7.76
N GLY A 127 13.89 -2.16 7.23
CA GLY A 127 14.23 -3.58 7.19
C GLY A 127 13.66 -4.37 6.01
N PHE A 128 13.38 -3.69 4.88
CA PHE A 128 12.95 -4.34 3.64
C PHE A 128 13.90 -5.44 3.18
N ALA A 129 15.22 -5.20 3.22
CA ALA A 129 16.24 -6.15 2.73
C ALA A 129 16.15 -7.51 3.44
N LYS A 130 15.95 -7.50 4.77
CA LYS A 130 15.80 -8.72 5.54
C LYS A 130 14.43 -9.37 5.34
N ALA A 131 13.38 -8.57 5.22
CA ALA A 131 12.04 -9.06 4.92
C ALA A 131 11.97 -9.78 3.56
N ILE A 132 12.56 -9.22 2.51
CA ILE A 132 12.58 -9.85 1.19
C ILE A 132 13.45 -11.12 1.17
N GLU A 133 14.53 -11.17 1.96
CA GLU A 133 15.33 -12.39 2.13
C GLU A 133 14.48 -13.54 2.70
N SER A 134 13.74 -13.30 3.79
CA SER A 134 12.86 -14.31 4.38
C SER A 134 11.75 -14.79 3.43
N VAL A 135 11.16 -13.87 2.65
CA VAL A 135 10.18 -14.23 1.61
C VAL A 135 10.82 -15.07 0.50
N THR A 136 12.05 -14.72 0.11
CA THR A 136 12.81 -15.45 -0.91
C THR A 136 13.07 -16.88 -0.48
N GLU A 137 13.54 -17.08 0.76
CA GLU A 137 13.79 -18.40 1.33
C GLU A 137 12.52 -19.26 1.34
N ALA A 138 11.42 -18.72 1.85
CA ALA A 138 10.14 -19.43 1.92
C ALA A 138 9.60 -19.81 0.53
N PHE A 139 9.65 -18.87 -0.42
CA PHE A 139 9.22 -19.11 -1.79
C PHE A 139 10.06 -20.18 -2.49
N VAL A 140 11.40 -20.05 -2.41
CA VAL A 140 12.33 -21.00 -3.03
C VAL A 140 12.13 -22.40 -2.44
N ALA A 141 12.00 -22.52 -1.12
CA ALA A 141 11.72 -23.79 -0.47
C ALA A 141 10.42 -24.42 -1.00
N GLU A 142 9.34 -23.65 -1.12
CA GLU A 142 8.07 -24.15 -1.62
C GLU A 142 8.16 -24.61 -3.08
N VAL A 143 8.70 -23.79 -3.99
CA VAL A 143 8.65 -24.07 -5.43
C VAL A 143 9.68 -25.08 -5.91
N THR A 144 10.73 -25.32 -5.13
CA THR A 144 11.77 -26.31 -5.43
C THR A 144 11.52 -27.66 -4.77
N THR A 145 10.49 -27.77 -3.90
CA THR A 145 10.10 -28.98 -3.19
C THR A 145 9.94 -30.17 -4.14
N ARG A 146 10.55 -31.31 -3.79
CA ARG A 146 10.49 -32.54 -4.57
C ARG A 146 9.06 -33.09 -4.61
N GLY A 147 8.62 -33.55 -5.77
CA GLY A 147 7.26 -34.12 -5.95
C GLY A 147 6.17 -33.08 -6.21
N ARG A 148 6.49 -31.78 -6.20
CA ARG A 148 5.55 -30.72 -6.58
C ARG A 148 5.32 -30.71 -8.09
N SER A 149 4.05 -30.65 -8.49
CA SER A 149 3.68 -30.34 -9.89
C SER A 149 4.13 -28.91 -10.24
N GLY A 150 4.88 -28.75 -11.33
CA GLY A 150 5.48 -27.45 -11.69
C GLY A 150 6.65 -27.04 -10.80
N ARG A 151 7.43 -28.00 -10.29
CA ARG A 151 8.71 -27.74 -9.60
C ARG A 151 9.64 -26.89 -10.48
N ARG A 152 10.29 -25.91 -9.87
CA ARG A 152 11.25 -25.01 -10.52
C ARG A 152 12.67 -25.32 -10.12
N ALA A 153 13.63 -24.95 -10.96
CA ALA A 153 15.03 -24.93 -10.54
C ALA A 153 15.25 -23.75 -9.58
N PRO A 154 16.16 -23.86 -8.58
CA PRO A 154 16.41 -22.77 -7.63
C PRO A 154 16.76 -21.44 -8.29
N HIS A 155 17.56 -21.45 -9.37
CA HIS A 155 17.94 -20.23 -10.08
C HIS A 155 16.74 -19.54 -10.76
N GLU A 156 15.78 -20.30 -11.30
CA GLU A 156 14.56 -19.74 -11.90
C GLU A 156 13.70 -19.09 -10.83
N ALA A 157 13.58 -19.71 -9.66
CA ALA A 157 12.84 -19.16 -8.53
C ALA A 157 13.46 -17.85 -8.04
N LEU A 158 14.79 -17.77 -7.95
CA LEU A 158 15.49 -16.52 -7.59
C LEU A 158 15.27 -15.41 -8.64
N LEU A 159 15.34 -15.75 -9.93
CA LEU A 159 15.04 -14.79 -11.02
C LEU A 159 13.59 -14.30 -10.97
N GLU A 160 12.64 -15.16 -10.59
CA GLU A 160 11.23 -14.80 -10.43
C GLU A 160 11.04 -13.78 -9.30
N VAL A 161 11.72 -13.98 -8.16
CA VAL A 161 11.75 -13.01 -7.06
C VAL A 161 12.31 -11.66 -7.53
N GLN A 162 13.46 -11.68 -8.22
CA GLN A 162 14.09 -10.46 -8.73
C GLN A 162 13.17 -9.69 -9.68
N ARG A 163 12.48 -10.39 -10.60
CA ARG A 163 11.51 -9.77 -11.51
C ARG A 163 10.30 -9.21 -10.77
N SER A 164 9.82 -9.90 -9.74
CA SER A 164 8.72 -9.43 -8.91
C SER A 164 9.08 -8.14 -8.18
N VAL A 165 10.27 -8.08 -7.57
CA VAL A 165 10.80 -6.88 -6.90
C VAL A 165 10.98 -5.74 -7.88
N ALA A 166 11.65 -5.97 -9.01
CA ALA A 166 11.86 -4.96 -10.05
C ALA A 166 10.54 -4.37 -10.56
N GLY A 167 9.54 -5.21 -10.81
CA GLY A 167 8.21 -4.76 -11.23
C GLY A 167 7.49 -3.98 -10.13
N ALA A 168 7.60 -4.38 -8.87
CA ALA A 168 6.97 -3.68 -7.76
C ALA A 168 7.62 -2.31 -7.49
N VAL A 169 8.94 -2.22 -7.53
CA VAL A 169 9.70 -0.95 -7.40
C VAL A 169 9.35 0.01 -8.53
N ALA A 170 9.30 -0.46 -9.77
CA ALA A 170 8.90 0.39 -10.90
C ALA A 170 7.49 1.00 -10.70
N ARG A 171 6.55 0.23 -10.14
CA ARG A 171 5.17 0.67 -9.95
C ARG A 171 4.94 1.54 -8.72
N MET A 172 5.69 1.34 -7.63
CA MET A 172 5.34 1.89 -6.30
C MET A 172 6.54 2.46 -5.52
N GLY A 173 7.76 2.37 -6.08
CA GLY A 173 8.98 2.76 -5.39
C GLY A 173 9.37 4.24 -5.50
N GLN A 174 8.55 5.06 -6.17
CA GLN A 174 8.92 6.43 -6.55
C GLN A 174 8.82 7.45 -5.40
N GLU A 175 8.12 7.13 -4.32
CA GLU A 175 7.85 8.07 -3.24
C GLU A 175 8.96 8.03 -2.18
N PRO A 176 9.58 9.16 -1.82
CA PRO A 176 10.65 9.18 -0.82
C PRO A 176 10.10 8.75 0.55
N PRO A 177 10.84 7.91 1.32
CA PRO A 177 10.35 7.44 2.60
C PRO A 177 10.18 8.62 3.58
N PRO A 178 9.14 8.63 4.43
CA PRO A 178 9.07 9.57 5.53
C PRO A 178 10.26 9.40 6.47
N ALA A 179 10.65 10.47 7.17
CA ALA A 179 11.90 10.55 7.91
C ALA A 179 12.05 9.53 9.05
N ARG A 180 10.95 8.94 9.56
CA ARG A 180 10.94 8.00 10.68
C ARG A 180 9.78 7.02 10.56
N CYS A 181 9.99 5.77 10.97
CA CYS A 181 8.88 4.84 11.19
C CYS A 181 8.21 5.12 12.53
N LEU A 182 6.89 5.31 12.52
CA LEU A 182 6.10 5.50 13.75
C LEU A 182 5.96 4.23 14.60
N CYS A 183 6.41 3.09 14.08
CA CYS A 183 6.44 1.82 14.80
C CYS A 183 7.32 1.85 16.06
N GLU A 184 8.37 2.69 16.11
CA GLU A 184 9.18 2.89 17.32
C GLU A 184 8.43 3.65 18.44
N TRP A 185 7.43 4.47 18.10
CA TRP A 185 6.71 5.29 19.07
C TRP A 185 5.57 4.55 19.77
N LEU A 186 4.99 3.54 19.13
CA LEU A 186 3.83 2.81 19.67
C LEU A 186 4.20 1.74 20.71
N GLU A 187 5.45 1.30 20.77
CA GLU A 187 5.92 0.35 21.79
C GLU A 187 6.25 1.05 23.13
N GLY A 188 6.67 2.33 23.10
CA GLY A 188 6.95 3.11 24.31
C GLY A 188 5.71 3.71 25.00
N ALA A 189 4.53 3.63 24.38
CA ALA A 189 3.27 4.15 24.94
C ALA A 189 2.47 3.11 25.72
N GLN A 190 2.97 1.88 25.85
CA GLN A 190 2.31 0.77 26.56
C GLN A 190 3.02 0.37 27.87
N SER A 191 3.96 1.19 28.34
CA SER A 191 4.71 1.00 29.61
C SER A 191 4.43 2.11 30.61
#